data_AF-A0A372DUU8-F1
#
_entry.id   AF-A0A372DUU8-F1
#
_cell.length_a   1.000
_cell.length_b   1.000
_cell.length_c   1.000
_cell.angle_alpha   90.00
_cell.angle_beta   90.00
_cell.angle_gamma   90.00
#
_symmetry.space_group_name_H-M   'P 1'
#
loop_
_entity.id
_entity.type
_entity.pdbx_description
1 polymer ?
#
loop_
_entity_poly.entity_id
_entity_poly.type
_entity_poly.pdbx_seq_one_letter_code
_entity_poly.pdbx_strand_id
1 'polypeptide(L)'
;MVALRLAGSEYLGYVSLPIFILTFVELLRLTGRALRQRQRGAWMVGAGFAVILLILVIILGIVAVSALLKVPNPIEQLPEQFGVVILLMIYLSPALGISLYLAREFALDSQLLQVKLTEVEKLSAQTLAQEQDRQALLAAQNETLEQQVMQRTSELQRSLADLRATQAQLIQKEKMASLGELTAGIAHEIQNPLNFVTNFADVSTELLSELREEQQKRTTLDAELESELLTDLEQNLTKITHHGHRAASIVRGMLEHSRASTGERMPTDLNQLADEYLRLAYHGLRAKNKSFN
;
A
#
# COMPACT_ATOMS: atom_id res chain seq x y z
N MET A 1 -74.98 8.60 66.91
CA MET A 1 -75.30 9.57 65.84
C MET A 1 -75.85 10.83 66.50
N VAL A 2 -75.13 11.96 66.45
CA VAL A 2 -75.57 13.38 66.63
C VAL A 2 -74.36 14.28 67.04
N ALA A 3 -73.30 13.74 67.65
CA ALA A 3 -72.12 14.53 68.04
C ALA A 3 -71.02 14.68 66.97
N LEU A 4 -71.35 14.59 65.67
CA LEU A 4 -70.38 14.75 64.57
C LEU A 4 -70.84 15.73 63.49
N ARG A 5 -71.78 16.63 63.80
CA ARG A 5 -72.35 17.60 62.85
C ARG A 5 -72.18 19.08 63.22
N LEU A 6 -71.52 19.41 64.35
CA LEU A 6 -71.42 20.79 64.85
C LEU A 6 -69.98 21.32 65.00
N ALA A 7 -68.96 20.58 64.57
CA ALA A 7 -67.57 21.04 64.53
C ALA A 7 -66.94 20.90 63.12
N GLY A 8 -67.77 20.93 62.08
CA GLY A 8 -67.36 20.56 60.72
C GLY A 8 -66.88 21.71 59.84
N SER A 9 -67.47 22.90 59.94
CA SER A 9 -67.19 24.03 59.04
C SER A 9 -66.22 25.05 59.65
N GLU A 10 -66.41 25.43 60.91
CA GLU A 10 -65.56 26.44 61.57
C GLU A 10 -64.15 25.92 61.85
N TYR A 11 -64.02 24.67 62.34
CA TYR A 11 -62.71 24.03 62.58
C TYR A 11 -61.91 23.82 61.29
N LEU A 12 -62.58 23.52 60.17
CA LEU A 12 -61.93 23.40 58.87
C LEU A 12 -61.35 24.76 58.42
N GLY A 13 -62.05 25.86 58.68
CA GLY A 13 -61.58 27.21 58.38
C GLY A 13 -60.32 27.60 59.17
N TYR A 14 -60.29 27.31 60.48
CA TYR A 14 -59.15 27.64 61.34
C TYR A 14 -57.86 26.87 60.99
N VAL A 15 -57.97 25.65 60.46
CA VAL A 15 -56.81 24.84 60.05
C VAL A 15 -56.41 25.07 58.60
N SER A 16 -57.38 25.27 57.69
CA SER A 16 -57.10 25.44 56.26
C SER A 16 -56.50 26.80 55.91
N LEU A 17 -56.93 27.87 56.58
CA LEU A 17 -56.44 29.23 56.32
C LEU A 17 -54.93 29.40 56.56
N PRO A 18 -54.33 28.97 57.70
CA PRO A 18 -52.89 29.10 57.91
C PRO A 18 -52.07 28.22 56.95
N ILE A 19 -52.56 27.03 56.59
CA ILE A 19 -51.90 26.16 55.60
C ILE A 19 -51.94 26.81 54.21
N PHE A 20 -53.07 27.41 53.84
CA PHE A 20 -53.21 28.16 52.59
C PHE A 20 -52.27 29.35 52.53
N ILE A 21 -52.16 30.14 53.61
CA ILE A 21 -51.23 31.26 53.69
C ILE A 21 -49.78 30.77 53.56
N LEU A 22 -49.41 29.71 54.28
CA LEU A 22 -48.05 29.15 54.24
C LEU A 22 -47.68 28.66 52.84
N THR A 23 -48.57 27.90 52.20
CA THR A 23 -48.35 27.38 50.84
C THR A 23 -48.28 28.51 49.81
N PHE A 24 -49.13 29.53 49.94
CA PHE A 24 -49.11 30.70 49.08
C PHE A 24 -47.82 31.53 49.23
N VAL A 25 -47.34 31.73 50.45
CA VAL A 25 -46.07 32.42 50.73
C VAL A 25 -44.88 31.66 50.15
N GLU A 26 -44.84 30.32 50.29
CA GLU A 26 -43.75 29.52 49.71
C GLU A 26 -43.81 29.53 48.17
N LEU A 27 -45.01 29.50 47.57
CA LEU A 27 -45.19 29.66 46.12
C LEU A 27 -44.68 31.00 45.60
N LEU A 28 -45.00 32.11 46.30
CA LEU A 28 -44.47 33.43 45.97
C LEU A 28 -42.95 33.49 46.12
N ARG A 29 -42.40 32.87 47.17
CA ARG A 29 -40.96 32.81 47.41
C ARG A 29 -40.22 32.01 46.33
N LEU A 30 -40.78 30.88 45.90
CA LEU A 30 -40.25 30.05 44.82
C LEU A 30 -40.29 30.79 43.48
N THR A 31 -41.42 31.42 43.18
CA THR A 31 -41.59 32.21 41.95
C THR A 31 -40.66 33.42 41.92
N GLY A 32 -40.51 34.13 43.05
CA GLY A 32 -39.58 35.24 43.20
C GLY A 32 -38.11 34.82 43.08
N ARG A 33 -37.74 33.63 43.60
CA ARG A 33 -36.41 33.05 43.39
C ARG A 33 -36.19 32.69 41.92
N ALA A 34 -37.15 32.06 41.26
CA ALA A 34 -37.08 31.70 39.84
C ALA A 34 -36.94 32.92 38.92
N LEU A 35 -37.68 34.00 39.21
CA LEU A 35 -37.56 35.31 38.56
C LEU A 35 -36.17 35.92 38.76
N ARG A 36 -35.65 35.91 39.99
CA ARG A 36 -34.31 36.46 40.32
C ARG A 36 -33.19 35.66 39.64
N GLN A 37 -33.36 34.35 39.50
CA GLN A 37 -32.44 33.47 38.78
C GLN A 37 -32.63 33.50 37.25
N ARG A 38 -33.52 34.36 36.73
CA ARG A 38 -33.85 34.48 35.30
C ARG A 38 -34.17 33.13 34.65
N GLN A 39 -34.82 32.23 35.37
CA GLN A 39 -35.27 30.96 34.80
C GLN A 39 -36.27 31.20 33.67
N ARG A 40 -36.20 30.39 32.60
CA ARG A 40 -37.14 30.47 31.47
C ARG A 40 -38.57 30.27 31.99
N GLY A 41 -39.50 31.09 31.52
CA GLY A 41 -40.92 31.02 31.92
C GLY A 41 -41.29 31.59 33.29
N ALA A 42 -40.32 31.89 34.16
CA ALA A 42 -40.59 32.34 35.53
C ALA A 42 -41.45 33.62 35.59
N TRP A 43 -41.34 34.49 34.59
CA TRP A 43 -42.15 35.71 34.50
C TRP A 43 -43.61 35.45 34.11
N MET A 44 -43.89 34.43 33.30
CA MET A 44 -45.26 34.07 32.91
C MET A 44 -45.99 33.42 34.09
N VAL A 45 -45.29 32.55 34.81
CA VAL A 45 -45.78 31.98 36.08
C VAL A 45 -45.99 33.10 37.11
N GLY A 46 -45.03 34.02 37.23
CA GLY A 46 -45.13 35.21 38.08
C GLY A 46 -46.31 36.13 37.76
N ALA A 47 -46.66 36.29 36.47
CA ALA A 47 -47.82 37.07 36.06
C ALA A 47 -49.15 36.45 36.54
N GLY A 48 -49.27 35.12 36.49
CA GLY A 48 -50.43 34.40 37.04
C GLY A 48 -50.60 34.62 38.55
N PHE A 49 -49.50 34.61 39.30
CA PHE A 49 -49.51 34.94 40.74
C PHE A 49 -49.74 36.43 41.02
N ALA A 50 -49.28 37.33 40.15
CA ALA A 50 -49.52 38.77 40.29
C ALA A 50 -51.01 39.12 40.18
N VAL A 51 -51.76 38.43 39.33
CA VAL A 51 -53.23 38.56 39.23
C VAL A 51 -53.89 38.17 40.56
N ILE A 52 -53.44 37.08 41.19
CA ILE A 52 -53.95 36.66 42.51
C ILE A 52 -53.66 37.72 43.56
N LEU A 53 -52.43 38.24 43.60
CA LEU A 53 -52.03 39.26 44.55
C LEU A 53 -52.82 40.57 44.36
N LEU A 54 -53.10 40.96 43.12
CA LEU A 54 -53.95 42.10 42.80
C LEU A 54 -55.39 41.90 43.30
N ILE A 55 -55.98 40.73 43.05
CA ILE A 55 -57.33 40.39 43.53
C ILE A 55 -57.38 40.43 45.06
N LEU A 56 -56.37 39.87 45.73
CA LEU A 56 -56.27 39.87 47.20
C LEU A 56 -56.18 41.30 47.77
N VAL A 57 -55.37 42.18 47.16
CA VAL A 57 -55.22 43.58 47.57
C VAL A 57 -56.53 44.35 47.40
N ILE A 58 -57.25 44.12 46.29
CA ILE A 58 -58.56 44.74 46.06
C ILE A 58 -59.57 44.30 47.12
N ILE A 59 -59.65 42.99 47.39
CA ILE A 59 -60.55 42.43 48.42
C ILE A 59 -60.23 43.03 49.80
N LEU A 60 -58.95 43.03 50.20
CA LEU A 60 -58.52 43.58 51.49
C LEU A 60 -58.81 45.08 51.59
N GLY A 61 -58.58 45.83 50.50
CA GLY A 61 -58.85 47.27 50.45
C GLY A 61 -60.33 47.58 50.62
N ILE A 62 -61.22 46.82 49.98
CA ILE A 62 -62.68 46.97 50.14
C ILE A 62 -63.08 46.71 51.60
N VAL A 63 -62.59 45.63 52.22
CA VAL A 63 -62.87 45.30 53.63
C VAL A 63 -62.34 46.39 54.58
N ALA A 64 -61.14 46.92 54.32
CA ALA A 64 -60.54 47.96 55.15
C ALA A 64 -61.34 49.28 55.09
N VAL A 65 -61.79 49.67 53.89
CA VAL A 65 -62.60 50.88 53.68
C VAL A 65 -63.96 50.77 54.36
N SER A 66 -64.64 49.62 54.23
CA SER A 66 -65.93 49.39 54.88
C SER A 66 -65.81 49.37 56.41
N ALA A 67 -64.75 48.75 56.95
CA ALA A 67 -64.44 48.78 58.38
C ALA A 67 -64.16 50.21 58.90
N LEU A 68 -63.40 51.01 58.14
CA LEU A 68 -63.08 52.40 58.49
C LEU A 68 -64.32 53.30 58.51
N LEU A 69 -65.20 53.15 57.52
CA LEU A 69 -66.43 53.92 57.39
C LEU A 69 -67.58 53.39 58.27
N LYS A 70 -67.37 52.27 58.98
CA LYS A 70 -68.40 51.54 59.77
C LYS A 70 -69.66 51.20 58.94
N VAL A 71 -69.49 50.96 57.64
CA VAL A 71 -70.56 50.58 56.72
C VAL A 71 -70.55 49.05 56.57
N PRO A 72 -71.71 48.39 56.42
CA PRO A 72 -71.76 46.95 56.15
C PRO A 72 -70.84 46.56 54.99
N ASN A 73 -70.05 45.50 55.18
CA ASN A 73 -69.07 45.05 54.21
C ASN A 73 -69.78 44.63 52.90
N PRO A 74 -69.49 45.27 51.76
CA PRO A 74 -70.17 44.94 50.50
C PRO A 74 -69.84 43.52 50.01
N ILE A 75 -68.69 42.97 50.44
CA ILE A 75 -68.27 41.60 50.13
C ILE A 75 -69.14 40.56 50.85
N GLU A 76 -69.60 40.85 52.08
CA GLU A 76 -70.46 39.94 52.86
C GLU A 76 -71.90 39.90 52.32
N GLN A 77 -72.30 40.92 51.56
CA GLN A 77 -73.61 40.99 50.91
C GLN A 77 -73.63 40.32 49.53
N LEU A 78 -72.48 39.87 49.02
CA LEU A 78 -72.42 39.15 47.75
C LEU A 78 -73.07 37.76 47.90
N PRO A 79 -73.79 37.28 46.87
CA PRO A 79 -74.26 35.90 46.84
C PRO A 79 -73.09 34.92 47.05
N GLU A 80 -73.31 33.83 47.81
CA GLU A 80 -72.26 32.83 48.11
C GLU A 80 -71.56 32.28 46.84
N GLN A 81 -72.27 32.26 45.71
CA GLN A 81 -71.76 31.85 44.40
C GLN A 81 -70.56 32.69 43.93
N PHE A 82 -70.47 33.97 44.29
CA PHE A 82 -69.34 34.84 43.93
C PHE A 82 -68.03 34.42 44.62
N GLY A 83 -68.10 33.93 45.87
CA GLY A 83 -66.93 33.43 46.58
C GLY A 83 -66.31 32.21 45.89
N VAL A 84 -67.15 31.32 45.37
CA VAL A 84 -66.72 30.14 44.61
C VAL A 84 -66.02 30.54 43.30
N VAL A 85 -66.54 31.55 42.60
CA VAL A 85 -65.93 32.07 41.36
C VAL A 85 -64.55 32.68 41.64
N ILE A 86 -64.40 33.46 42.70
CA ILE A 86 -63.11 34.05 43.08
C ILE A 86 -62.09 32.96 43.44
N LEU A 87 -62.51 31.96 44.22
CA LEU A 87 -61.65 30.83 44.58
C LEU A 87 -61.18 30.06 43.33
N LEU A 88 -62.09 29.83 42.38
CA LEU A 88 -61.77 29.20 41.10
C LEU A 88 -60.74 30.01 40.32
N MET A 89 -60.89 31.34 40.24
CA MET A 89 -59.93 32.22 39.56
C MET A 89 -58.54 32.18 40.20
N ILE A 90 -58.46 32.10 41.53
CA ILE A 90 -57.21 32.00 42.28
C ILE A 90 -56.48 30.70 41.96
N TYR A 91 -57.20 29.57 41.91
CA TYR A 91 -56.57 28.28 41.60
C TYR A 91 -56.28 28.08 40.11
N LEU A 92 -57.10 28.66 39.22
CA LEU A 92 -56.98 28.46 37.79
C LEU A 92 -55.90 29.34 37.15
N SER A 93 -55.66 30.56 37.68
CA SER A 93 -54.68 31.51 37.11
C SER A 93 -53.25 30.94 36.98
N PRO A 94 -52.64 30.32 38.02
CA PRO A 94 -51.29 29.75 37.90
C PRO A 94 -51.26 28.52 36.98
N ALA A 95 -52.32 27.71 37.00
CA ALA A 95 -52.44 26.54 36.14
C ALA A 95 -52.49 26.95 34.65
N LEU A 96 -53.24 28.00 34.32
CA LEU A 96 -53.28 28.58 32.98
C LEU A 96 -51.95 29.20 32.56
N GLY A 97 -51.28 29.92 33.47
CA GLY A 97 -49.96 30.51 33.20
C GLY A 97 -48.89 29.46 32.88
N ILE A 98 -48.86 28.36 33.64
CA ILE A 98 -47.96 27.22 33.40
C ILE A 98 -48.32 26.50 32.10
N SER A 99 -49.61 26.25 31.87
CA SER A 99 -50.08 25.56 30.66
C SER A 99 -49.73 26.33 29.38
N LEU A 100 -49.96 27.65 29.36
CA LEU A 100 -49.62 28.51 28.23
C LEU A 100 -48.11 28.58 28.01
N TYR A 101 -47.33 28.63 29.09
CA TYR A 101 -45.87 28.60 29.02
C TYR A 101 -45.36 27.31 28.36
N LEU A 102 -45.80 26.14 28.86
CA LEU A 102 -45.40 24.84 28.32
C LEU A 102 -45.84 24.67 26.86
N ALA A 103 -47.06 25.09 26.52
CA ALA A 103 -47.56 25.02 25.15
C ALA A 103 -46.68 25.83 24.19
N ARG A 104 -46.28 27.05 24.59
CA ARG A 104 -45.38 27.90 23.80
C ARG A 104 -43.99 27.30 23.68
N GLU A 105 -43.39 26.84 24.78
CA GLU A 105 -42.04 26.28 24.79
C GLU A 105 -41.97 25.02 23.92
N PHE A 106 -42.94 24.11 24.07
CA PHE A 106 -43.05 22.91 23.24
C PHE A 106 -43.22 23.23 21.76
N ALA A 107 -44.06 24.21 21.41
CA ALA A 107 -44.24 24.62 20.02
C ALA A 107 -42.94 25.17 19.39
N LEU A 108 -42.20 25.99 20.14
CA LEU A 108 -40.91 26.53 19.70
C LEU A 108 -39.85 25.43 19.56
N ASP A 109 -39.75 24.55 20.55
CA ASP A 109 -38.80 23.44 20.52
C ASP A 109 -39.09 22.47 19.37
N SER A 110 -40.37 22.18 19.11
CA SER A 110 -40.79 21.34 17.99
C SER A 110 -40.42 21.97 16.64
N GLN A 111 -40.64 23.27 16.46
CA GLN A 111 -40.24 23.99 15.23
C GLN A 111 -38.73 23.98 15.05
N LEU A 112 -37.98 24.28 16.12
CA LEU A 112 -36.52 24.25 16.08
C LEU A 112 -36.00 22.85 15.73
N LEU A 113 -36.59 21.81 16.31
CA LEU A 113 -36.20 20.43 16.05
C LEU A 113 -36.47 20.06 14.58
N GLN A 114 -37.61 20.46 14.01
CA GLN A 114 -37.91 20.25 12.59
C GLN A 114 -36.88 20.92 11.67
N VAL A 115 -36.47 22.16 11.99
CA VAL A 115 -35.41 22.85 11.23
C VAL A 115 -34.09 22.10 11.30
N LYS A 116 -33.68 21.68 12.51
CA LYS A 116 -32.44 20.90 12.70
C LYS A 116 -32.48 19.56 11.99
N LEU A 117 -33.62 18.86 12.02
CA LEU A 117 -33.78 17.59 11.29
C LEU A 117 -33.63 17.80 9.79
N THR A 118 -34.27 18.84 9.25
CA THR A 118 -34.15 19.19 7.82
C THR A 118 -32.70 19.50 7.44
N GLU A 119 -31.98 20.22 8.31
CA GLU A 119 -30.56 20.52 8.10
C GLU A 119 -29.70 19.25 8.12
N VAL A 120 -29.93 18.33 9.07
CA VAL A 120 -29.24 17.04 9.16
C VAL A 120 -29.53 16.17 7.94
N GLU A 121 -30.79 16.09 7.50
CA GLU A 121 -31.18 15.34 6.29
C GLU A 121 -30.48 15.90 5.05
N LYS A 122 -30.45 17.23 4.90
CA LYS A 122 -29.76 17.89 3.79
C LYS A 122 -28.26 17.61 3.81
N LEU A 123 -27.62 17.74 4.97
CA LEU A 123 -26.19 17.45 5.13
C LEU A 123 -25.89 15.98 4.83
N SER A 124 -26.72 15.06 5.32
CA SER A 124 -26.59 13.63 5.05
C SER A 124 -26.70 13.32 3.55
N ALA A 125 -27.66 13.92 2.84
CA ALA A 125 -27.79 13.77 1.40
C ALA A 125 -26.58 14.34 0.64
N GLN A 126 -26.04 15.49 1.08
CA GLN A 126 -24.82 16.07 0.50
C GLN A 126 -23.60 15.19 0.72
N THR A 127 -23.40 14.66 1.92
CA THR A 127 -22.29 13.74 2.23
C THR A 127 -22.38 12.47 1.41
N LEU A 128 -23.59 11.90 1.23
CA LEU A 128 -23.77 10.71 0.40
C LEU A 128 -23.41 10.98 -1.06
N ALA A 129 -23.85 12.11 -1.63
CA ALA A 129 -23.48 12.49 -2.99
C ALA A 129 -21.97 12.70 -3.15
N GLN A 130 -21.32 13.38 -2.19
CA GLN A 130 -19.87 13.57 -2.19
C GLN A 130 -19.11 12.24 -2.11
N GLU A 131 -19.59 11.30 -1.30
CA GLU A 131 -18.97 9.98 -1.19
C GLU A 131 -19.11 9.18 -2.49
N GLN A 132 -20.28 9.25 -3.15
CA GLN A 132 -20.48 8.63 -4.46
C GLN A 132 -19.56 9.22 -5.54
N ASP A 133 -19.44 10.55 -5.62
CA ASP A 133 -18.54 11.22 -6.56
C ASP A 133 -17.07 10.83 -6.29
N ARG A 134 -16.67 10.77 -5.01
CA ARG A 134 -15.33 10.34 -4.61
C ARG A 134 -15.07 8.90 -5.00
N GLN A 135 -16.03 8.00 -4.79
CA GLN A 135 -15.91 6.59 -5.18
C GLN A 135 -15.82 6.43 -6.70
N ALA A 136 -16.61 7.17 -7.47
CA ALA A 136 -16.53 7.17 -8.93
C ALA A 136 -15.16 7.67 -9.43
N LEU A 137 -14.64 8.75 -8.83
CA LEU A 137 -13.31 9.26 -9.16
C LEU A 137 -12.21 8.24 -8.83
N LEU A 138 -12.26 7.61 -7.66
CA LEU A 138 -11.30 6.58 -7.26
C LEU A 138 -11.34 5.36 -8.19
N ALA A 139 -12.55 4.94 -8.61
CA ALA A 139 -12.70 3.84 -9.56
C ALA A 139 -12.07 4.18 -10.92
N ALA A 140 -12.32 5.38 -11.46
CA ALA A 140 -11.71 5.83 -12.72
C ALA A 140 -10.18 5.96 -12.63
N GLN A 141 -9.66 6.43 -11.49
CA GLN A 141 -8.22 6.50 -11.24
C GLN A 141 -7.59 5.10 -11.17
N ASN A 142 -8.24 4.16 -10.48
CA ASN A 142 -7.77 2.77 -10.41
C ASN A 142 -7.73 2.11 -11.80
N GLU A 143 -8.78 2.27 -12.61
CA GLU A 143 -8.80 1.73 -13.98
C GLU A 143 -7.66 2.32 -14.82
N THR A 144 -7.42 3.63 -14.73
CA THR A 144 -6.32 4.29 -15.43
C THR A 144 -4.95 3.76 -14.97
N LEU A 145 -4.77 3.59 -13.66
CA LEU A 145 -3.54 3.04 -13.08
C LEU A 145 -3.31 1.59 -13.54
N GLU A 146 -4.36 0.76 -13.55
CA GLU A 146 -4.27 -0.62 -14.04
C GLU A 146 -3.86 -0.67 -15.52
N GLN A 147 -4.44 0.17 -16.36
CA GLN A 147 -4.04 0.28 -17.78
C GLN A 147 -2.58 0.69 -17.93
N GLN A 148 -2.12 1.70 -17.16
CA GLN A 148 -0.73 2.13 -17.16
C GLN A 148 0.22 1.03 -16.70
N VAL A 149 -0.12 0.32 -15.63
CA VAL A 149 0.67 -0.81 -15.12
C VAL A 149 0.76 -1.90 -16.20
N MET A 150 -0.36 -2.30 -16.80
CA MET A 150 -0.37 -3.31 -17.87
C MET A 150 0.51 -2.89 -19.05
N GLN A 151 0.39 -1.64 -19.51
CA GLN A 151 1.21 -1.11 -20.59
C GLN A 151 2.70 -1.15 -20.24
N ARG A 152 3.08 -0.64 -19.06
CA ARG A 152 4.48 -0.63 -18.60
C ARG A 152 5.04 -2.02 -18.41
N THR A 153 4.26 -2.95 -17.88
CA THR A 153 4.67 -4.35 -17.74
C THR A 153 4.91 -4.98 -19.10
N SER A 154 4.04 -4.74 -20.09
CA SER A 154 4.23 -5.25 -21.45
C SER A 154 5.46 -4.64 -22.13
N GLU A 155 5.70 -3.34 -21.99
CA GLU A 155 6.89 -2.66 -22.51
C GLU A 155 8.17 -3.25 -21.91
N LEU A 156 8.17 -3.47 -20.58
CA LEU A 156 9.31 -4.04 -19.86
C LEU A 156 9.59 -5.49 -20.28
N GLN A 157 8.56 -6.31 -20.41
CA GLN A 157 8.70 -7.69 -20.86
C GLN A 157 9.30 -7.77 -22.27
N ARG A 158 8.86 -6.90 -23.18
CA ARG A 158 9.42 -6.81 -24.54
C ARG A 158 10.89 -6.40 -24.49
N SER A 159 11.22 -5.38 -23.71
CA SER A 159 12.60 -4.88 -23.55
C SER A 159 13.53 -5.96 -22.98
N LEU A 160 13.05 -6.75 -22.02
CA LEU A 160 13.80 -7.89 -21.47
C LEU A 160 13.98 -9.02 -22.48
N ALA A 161 12.98 -9.31 -23.30
CA ALA A 161 13.09 -10.30 -24.37
C ALA A 161 14.14 -9.87 -25.41
N ASP A 162 14.09 -8.61 -25.85
CA ASP A 162 15.03 -8.04 -26.81
C ASP A 162 16.46 -8.02 -26.25
N LEU A 163 16.61 -7.67 -24.97
CA LEU A 163 17.91 -7.70 -24.29
C LEU A 163 18.49 -9.12 -24.25
N ARG A 164 17.69 -10.12 -23.87
CA ARG A 164 18.12 -11.53 -23.84
C ARG A 164 18.49 -12.04 -25.23
N ALA A 165 17.70 -11.71 -26.25
CA ALA A 165 18.01 -12.07 -27.63
C ALA A 165 19.33 -11.44 -28.10
N THR A 166 19.54 -10.16 -27.78
CA THR A 166 20.78 -9.45 -28.12
C THR A 166 21.99 -10.05 -27.40
N GLN A 167 21.87 -10.35 -26.11
CA GLN A 167 22.94 -11.02 -25.35
C GLN A 167 23.30 -12.39 -25.95
N ALA A 168 22.30 -13.20 -26.31
CA ALA A 168 22.55 -14.48 -26.96
C ALA A 168 23.28 -14.32 -28.30
N GLN A 169 22.90 -13.32 -29.10
CA GLN A 169 23.59 -13.01 -30.35
C GLN A 169 25.03 -12.53 -30.11
N LEU A 170 25.28 -11.72 -29.08
CA LEU A 170 26.62 -11.26 -28.73
C LEU A 170 27.51 -12.41 -28.29
N ILE A 171 27.02 -13.29 -27.42
CA ILE A 171 27.74 -14.51 -27.00
C ILE A 171 28.10 -15.37 -28.23
N GLN A 172 27.16 -15.55 -29.15
CA GLN A 172 27.41 -16.33 -30.36
C GLN A 172 28.46 -15.67 -31.27
N LYS A 173 28.41 -14.34 -31.42
CA LYS A 173 29.41 -13.58 -32.19
C LYS A 173 30.80 -13.68 -31.56
N GLU A 174 30.89 -13.55 -30.24
CA GLU A 174 32.15 -13.68 -29.51
C GLU A 174 32.73 -15.10 -29.62
N LYS A 175 31.87 -16.13 -29.50
CA LYS A 175 32.28 -17.52 -29.71
C LYS A 175 32.83 -17.76 -31.13
N MET A 176 32.17 -17.21 -32.15
CA MET A 176 32.62 -17.32 -33.53
C MET A 176 33.92 -16.56 -33.78
N ALA A 177 34.09 -15.37 -33.20
CA ALA A 177 35.32 -14.60 -33.29
C ALA A 177 36.49 -15.33 -32.62
N SER A 178 36.29 -15.84 -31.40
CA SER A 178 37.28 -16.64 -30.67
C SER A 178 37.66 -17.92 -31.42
N LEU A 179 36.67 -18.63 -31.97
CA LEU A 179 36.92 -19.81 -32.81
C LEU A 179 37.70 -19.44 -34.09
N GLY A 180 37.43 -18.30 -34.70
CA GLY A 180 38.17 -17.79 -35.86
C GLY A 180 39.63 -17.48 -35.55
N GLU A 181 39.90 -16.79 -34.45
CA GLU A 181 41.28 -16.49 -33.98
C GLU A 181 42.04 -17.79 -33.68
N LEU A 182 41.40 -18.72 -32.97
CA LEU A 182 41.97 -20.02 -32.63
C LEU A 182 42.23 -20.88 -33.88
N THR A 183 41.30 -20.88 -34.85
CA THR A 183 41.46 -21.61 -36.12
C THR A 183 42.63 -21.05 -36.94
N ALA A 184 42.81 -19.72 -36.99
CA ALA A 184 43.93 -19.10 -37.68
C ALA A 184 45.28 -19.43 -37.01
N GLY A 185 45.32 -19.42 -35.67
CA GLY A 185 46.49 -19.85 -34.90
C GLY A 185 46.85 -21.32 -35.13
N ILE A 186 45.84 -22.19 -35.10
CA ILE A 186 46.02 -23.64 -35.34
C ILE A 186 46.49 -23.91 -36.78
N ALA A 187 45.94 -23.21 -37.78
CA ALA A 187 46.39 -23.34 -39.16
C ALA A 187 47.89 -23.05 -39.28
N HIS A 188 48.36 -21.98 -38.64
CA HIS A 188 49.79 -21.66 -38.57
C HIS A 188 50.60 -22.73 -37.80
N GLU A 189 50.08 -23.25 -36.70
CA GLU A 189 50.76 -24.28 -35.92
C GLU A 189 50.83 -25.64 -36.62
N ILE A 190 49.86 -25.99 -37.47
CA ILE A 190 49.85 -27.18 -38.34
C ILE A 190 50.81 -27.00 -39.52
N GLN A 191 50.88 -25.78 -40.08
CA GLN A 191 51.76 -25.50 -41.21
C GLN A 191 53.24 -25.73 -40.85
N ASN A 192 53.62 -25.45 -39.61
CA ASN A 192 54.98 -25.65 -39.13
C ASN A 192 55.48 -27.11 -39.27
N PRO A 193 54.86 -28.15 -38.65
CA PRO A 193 55.26 -29.54 -38.84
C PRO A 193 55.14 -30.00 -40.29
N LEU A 194 54.17 -29.52 -41.07
CA LEU A 194 54.07 -29.88 -42.50
C LEU A 194 55.26 -29.37 -43.32
N ASN A 195 55.75 -28.17 -43.03
CA ASN A 195 56.96 -27.64 -43.66
C ASN A 195 58.18 -28.50 -43.30
N PHE A 196 58.31 -28.96 -42.05
CA PHE A 196 59.38 -29.87 -41.66
C PHE A 196 59.27 -31.23 -42.37
N VAL A 197 58.07 -31.81 -42.44
CA VAL A 197 57.83 -33.05 -43.20
C VAL A 197 58.25 -32.91 -44.66
N THR A 198 57.87 -31.81 -45.31
CA THR A 198 58.20 -31.55 -46.71
C THR A 198 59.72 -31.40 -46.90
N ASN A 199 60.36 -30.56 -46.09
CA ASN A 199 61.81 -30.34 -46.17
C ASN A 199 62.61 -31.64 -45.95
N PHE A 200 62.27 -32.44 -44.94
CA PHE A 200 62.99 -33.71 -44.71
C PHE A 200 62.68 -34.75 -45.79
N ALA A 201 61.51 -34.73 -46.41
CA ALA A 201 61.19 -35.60 -47.53
C ALA A 201 61.98 -35.21 -48.79
N ASP A 202 62.14 -33.91 -49.06
CA ASP A 202 62.95 -33.40 -50.16
C ASP A 202 64.42 -33.79 -49.98
N VAL A 203 65.00 -33.55 -48.80
CA VAL A 203 66.37 -33.97 -48.48
C VAL A 203 66.52 -35.49 -48.55
N SER A 204 65.53 -36.27 -48.09
CA SER A 204 65.54 -37.73 -48.22
C SER A 204 65.57 -38.18 -49.68
N THR A 205 64.92 -37.43 -50.58
CA THR A 205 64.91 -37.74 -52.02
C THR A 205 66.28 -37.45 -52.64
N GLU A 206 66.95 -36.38 -52.22
CA GLU A 206 68.32 -36.04 -52.61
C GLU A 206 69.31 -37.11 -52.14
N LEU A 207 69.29 -37.47 -50.85
CA LEU A 207 70.11 -38.54 -50.27
C LEU A 207 69.90 -39.89 -50.98
N LEU A 208 68.65 -40.22 -51.35
CA LEU A 208 68.36 -41.44 -52.10
C LEU A 208 68.91 -41.39 -53.53
N SER A 209 68.98 -40.21 -54.15
CA SER A 209 69.62 -40.02 -55.45
C SER A 209 71.13 -40.22 -55.34
N GLU A 210 71.77 -39.59 -54.36
CA GLU A 210 73.21 -39.74 -54.08
C GLU A 210 73.58 -41.21 -53.80
N LEU A 211 72.77 -41.90 -52.99
CA LEU A 211 72.93 -43.32 -52.70
C LEU A 211 72.87 -44.19 -53.97
N ARG A 212 71.93 -43.88 -54.88
CA ARG A 212 71.80 -44.60 -56.17
C ARG A 212 72.98 -44.32 -57.10
N GLU A 213 73.50 -43.11 -57.10
CA GLU A 213 74.70 -42.74 -57.88
C GLU A 213 75.94 -43.46 -57.36
N GLU A 214 76.12 -43.53 -56.04
CA GLU A 214 77.22 -44.26 -55.40
C GLU A 214 77.15 -45.77 -55.73
N GLN A 215 75.97 -46.38 -55.64
CA GLN A 215 75.77 -47.79 -55.98
C GLN A 215 76.01 -48.12 -57.47
N GLN A 216 75.94 -47.14 -58.36
CA GLN A 216 76.24 -47.34 -59.80
C GLN A 216 77.73 -47.27 -60.12
N LYS A 217 78.60 -46.83 -59.19
CA LYS A 217 80.05 -46.82 -59.39
C LYS A 217 80.60 -48.25 -59.38
N ARG A 218 80.94 -48.77 -60.57
CA ARG A 218 81.36 -50.17 -60.78
C ARG A 218 82.75 -50.55 -60.26
N THR A 219 83.58 -49.60 -59.82
CA THR A 219 85.02 -49.85 -59.59
C THR A 219 85.52 -49.62 -58.17
N THR A 220 84.85 -48.80 -57.35
CA THR A 220 85.20 -48.55 -55.94
C THR A 220 83.95 -48.04 -55.22
N LEU A 221 83.28 -48.92 -54.48
CA LEU A 221 82.15 -48.54 -53.62
C LEU A 221 82.73 -47.93 -52.33
N ASP A 222 82.37 -46.69 -52.00
CA ASP A 222 82.69 -46.12 -50.70
C ASP A 222 81.66 -46.58 -49.66
N ALA A 223 81.98 -47.66 -48.96
CA ALA A 223 81.10 -48.25 -47.96
C ALA A 223 80.87 -47.33 -46.73
N GLU A 224 81.78 -46.38 -46.47
CA GLU A 224 81.63 -45.42 -45.38
C GLU A 224 80.61 -44.34 -45.76
N LEU A 225 80.71 -43.80 -46.97
CA LEU A 225 79.73 -42.86 -47.52
C LEU A 225 78.33 -43.48 -47.70
N GLU A 226 78.24 -44.73 -48.17
CA GLU A 226 76.96 -45.44 -48.27
C GLU A 226 76.28 -45.59 -46.91
N SER A 227 77.05 -45.94 -45.87
CA SER A 227 76.55 -46.07 -44.50
C SER A 227 76.12 -44.72 -43.90
N GLU A 228 76.83 -43.64 -44.21
CA GLU A 228 76.47 -42.27 -43.80
C GLU A 228 75.13 -41.84 -44.43
N LEU A 229 74.99 -42.00 -45.76
CA LEU A 229 73.75 -41.65 -46.49
C LEU A 229 72.53 -42.45 -45.99
N LEU A 230 72.71 -43.73 -45.70
CA LEU A 230 71.65 -44.57 -45.12
C LEU A 230 71.26 -44.12 -43.71
N THR A 231 72.24 -43.70 -42.90
CA THR A 231 72.02 -43.19 -41.55
C THR A 231 71.26 -41.85 -41.59
N ASP A 232 71.65 -40.93 -42.47
CA ASP A 232 70.98 -39.64 -42.63
C ASP A 232 69.55 -39.79 -43.17
N LEU A 233 69.32 -40.76 -44.07
CA LEU A 233 68.00 -41.12 -44.54
C LEU A 233 67.11 -41.63 -43.39
N GLU A 234 67.63 -42.52 -42.54
CA GLU A 234 66.92 -43.01 -41.36
C GLU A 234 66.57 -41.88 -40.38
N GLN A 235 67.51 -40.95 -40.16
CA GLN A 235 67.25 -39.76 -39.34
C GLN A 235 66.16 -38.87 -39.92
N ASN A 236 66.17 -38.62 -41.24
CA ASN A 236 65.14 -37.83 -41.89
C ASN A 236 63.76 -38.49 -41.82
N LEU A 237 63.66 -39.81 -42.03
CA LEU A 237 62.41 -40.56 -41.89
C LEU A 237 61.87 -40.50 -40.45
N THR A 238 62.76 -40.55 -39.45
CA THR A 238 62.39 -40.38 -38.04
C THR A 238 61.83 -38.97 -37.78
N LYS A 239 62.47 -37.93 -38.32
CA LYS A 239 61.99 -36.53 -38.19
C LYS A 239 60.65 -36.31 -38.91
N ILE A 240 60.46 -36.88 -40.10
CA ILE A 240 59.19 -36.85 -40.84
C ILE A 240 58.07 -37.46 -39.98
N THR A 241 58.31 -38.64 -39.41
CA THR A 241 57.34 -39.33 -38.56
C THR A 241 57.00 -38.51 -37.31
N HIS A 242 58.00 -37.94 -36.65
CA HIS A 242 57.81 -37.08 -35.48
C HIS A 242 56.95 -35.85 -35.80
N HIS A 243 57.26 -35.12 -36.87
CA HIS A 243 56.51 -33.93 -37.27
C HIS A 243 55.10 -34.29 -37.78
N GLY A 244 54.92 -35.41 -38.47
CA GLY A 244 53.61 -35.93 -38.85
C GLY A 244 52.71 -36.24 -37.65
N HIS A 245 53.26 -36.91 -36.62
CA HIS A 245 52.52 -37.13 -35.36
C HIS A 245 52.15 -35.83 -34.66
N ARG A 246 53.04 -34.83 -34.65
CA ARG A 246 52.77 -33.52 -34.09
C ARG A 246 51.65 -32.78 -34.83
N ALA A 247 51.63 -32.84 -36.17
CA ALA A 247 50.51 -32.28 -36.95
C ALA A 247 49.19 -32.98 -36.59
N ALA A 248 49.19 -34.31 -36.48
CA ALA A 248 48.01 -35.09 -36.11
C ALA A 248 47.50 -34.78 -34.68
N SER A 249 48.38 -34.56 -33.70
CA SER A 249 47.97 -34.19 -32.35
C SER A 249 47.33 -32.80 -32.29
N ILE A 250 47.84 -31.84 -33.08
CA ILE A 250 47.25 -30.50 -33.17
C ILE A 250 45.83 -30.57 -33.75
N VAL A 251 45.63 -31.36 -34.82
CA VAL A 251 44.31 -31.56 -35.44
C VAL A 251 43.32 -32.25 -34.49
N ARG A 252 43.76 -33.24 -33.70
CA ARG A 252 42.90 -33.89 -32.69
C ARG A 252 42.44 -32.90 -31.61
N GLY A 253 43.36 -32.13 -31.04
CA GLY A 253 43.02 -31.12 -30.03
C GLY A 253 42.04 -30.06 -30.57
N MET A 254 42.17 -29.69 -31.85
CA MET A 254 41.21 -28.80 -32.51
C MET A 254 39.80 -29.41 -32.61
N LEU A 255 39.70 -30.67 -33.03
CA LEU A 255 38.42 -31.37 -33.20
C LEU A 255 37.70 -31.60 -31.86
N GLU A 256 38.44 -31.83 -30.79
CA GLU A 256 37.89 -31.96 -29.43
C GLU A 256 37.28 -30.65 -28.93
N HIS A 257 37.92 -29.51 -29.22
CA HIS A 257 37.39 -28.18 -28.86
C HIS A 257 36.24 -27.70 -29.75
N SER A 258 36.22 -28.11 -31.02
CA SER A 258 35.16 -27.73 -31.98
C SER A 258 33.87 -28.54 -31.82
N ARG A 259 33.89 -29.67 -31.11
CA ARG A 259 32.68 -30.48 -30.89
C ARG A 259 31.64 -29.65 -30.14
N ALA A 260 30.44 -29.58 -30.71
CA ALA A 260 29.28 -29.13 -29.97
C ALA A 260 29.09 -30.08 -28.79
N SER A 261 29.42 -29.63 -27.57
CA SER A 261 29.06 -30.34 -26.35
C SER A 261 27.55 -30.61 -26.42
N THR A 262 27.17 -31.88 -26.35
CA THR A 262 25.76 -32.30 -26.30
C THR A 262 25.07 -31.84 -25.01
N GLY A 263 25.82 -31.19 -24.09
CA GLY A 263 25.32 -30.73 -22.80
C GLY A 263 25.03 -31.87 -21.82
N GLU A 264 25.29 -33.12 -22.22
CA GLU A 264 25.11 -34.28 -21.35
C GLU A 264 26.20 -34.29 -20.28
N ARG A 265 25.77 -34.39 -19.02
CA ARG A 265 26.70 -34.53 -17.91
C ARG A 265 27.22 -35.96 -17.88
N MET A 266 28.54 -36.10 -17.93
CA MET A 266 29.22 -37.40 -17.78
C MET A 266 30.20 -37.38 -16.60
N PRO A 267 30.41 -38.53 -15.93
CA PRO A 267 31.50 -38.67 -14.96
C PRO A 267 32.82 -38.27 -15.61
N THR A 268 33.55 -37.35 -14.98
CA THR A 268 34.78 -36.75 -15.54
C THR A 268 35.87 -36.75 -14.49
N ASP A 269 37.08 -37.17 -14.84
CA ASP A 269 38.26 -37.04 -14.00
C ASP A 269 38.75 -35.58 -14.02
N LEU A 270 38.62 -34.91 -12.89
CA LEU A 270 38.99 -33.51 -12.73
C LEU A 270 40.50 -33.26 -12.87
N ASN A 271 41.35 -34.23 -12.48
CA ASN A 271 42.79 -34.08 -12.59
C ASN A 271 43.23 -34.16 -14.05
N GLN A 272 42.66 -35.11 -14.80
CA GLN A 272 42.93 -35.24 -16.24
C GLN A 272 42.44 -33.99 -16.99
N LEU A 273 41.24 -33.49 -16.67
CA LEU A 273 40.69 -32.28 -17.26
C LEU A 273 41.55 -31.05 -16.96
N ALA A 274 42.01 -30.90 -15.72
CA ALA A 274 42.87 -29.78 -15.33
C ALA A 274 44.22 -29.82 -16.08
N ASP A 275 44.87 -30.98 -16.20
CA ASP A 275 46.14 -31.11 -16.92
C ASP A 275 45.99 -30.78 -18.42
N GLU A 276 44.89 -31.23 -19.04
CA GLU A 276 44.58 -30.96 -20.44
C GLU A 276 44.38 -29.46 -20.72
N TYR A 277 43.54 -28.79 -19.93
CA TYR A 277 43.29 -27.34 -20.10
C TYR A 277 44.51 -26.49 -19.70
N LEU A 278 45.32 -26.93 -18.74
CA LEU A 278 46.58 -26.27 -18.38
C LEU A 278 47.57 -26.30 -19.54
N ARG A 279 47.75 -27.46 -20.20
CA ARG A 279 48.60 -27.58 -21.40
C ARG A 279 48.09 -26.71 -22.54
N LEU A 280 46.77 -26.69 -22.75
CA LEU A 280 46.15 -25.86 -23.78
C LEU A 280 46.40 -24.36 -23.52
N ALA A 281 46.17 -23.90 -22.28
CA ALA A 281 46.42 -22.52 -21.87
C ALA A 281 47.91 -22.15 -21.96
N TYR A 282 48.81 -23.06 -21.57
CA TYR A 282 50.26 -22.88 -21.66
C TYR A 282 50.72 -22.71 -23.11
N HIS A 283 50.25 -23.55 -24.03
CA HIS A 283 50.54 -23.41 -25.46
C HIS A 283 49.94 -22.14 -26.07
N GLY A 284 48.69 -21.80 -25.73
CA GLY A 284 48.06 -20.56 -26.18
C GLY A 284 48.81 -19.30 -25.72
N LEU A 285 49.26 -19.26 -24.46
CA LEU A 285 50.06 -18.16 -23.93
C LEU A 285 51.44 -18.06 -24.59
N ARG A 286 52.09 -19.20 -24.84
CA ARG A 286 53.40 -19.27 -25.52
C ARG A 286 53.32 -18.85 -26.99
N ALA A 287 52.22 -19.18 -27.68
CA ALA A 287 51.98 -18.74 -29.05
C ALA A 287 51.78 -17.21 -29.12
N LYS A 288 51.06 -16.64 -28.14
CA LYS A 288 50.79 -15.20 -28.04
C LYS A 288 52.00 -14.39 -27.57
N ASN A 289 52.87 -14.99 -26.76
CA ASN A 289 54.03 -14.30 -26.18
C ASN A 289 55.29 -15.16 -26.23
N LYS A 290 56.19 -14.85 -27.19
CA LYS A 290 57.44 -15.60 -27.43
C LYS A 290 58.44 -15.54 -26.27
N SER A 291 58.26 -14.65 -25.28
CA SER A 291 59.10 -14.56 -24.07
C SER A 291 58.58 -15.40 -22.90
N PHE A 292 57.45 -16.07 -23.06
CA PHE A 292 56.87 -16.92 -22.03
C PHE A 292 57.57 -18.29 -22.02
N ASN A 293 58.45 -18.49 -21.03
CA ASN A 293 59.10 -19.78 -20.71
C ASN A 293 58.58 -20.29 -19.38
#